data_AF-A0A366HFB7-F1
#
_entry.id   AF-A0A366HFB7-F1
#
_cell.length_a   1.000
_cell.length_b   1.000
_cell.length_c   1.000
_cell.angle_alpha   90.00
_cell.angle_beta   90.00
_cell.angle_gamma   90.00
#
_symmetry.space_group_name_H-M   'P 1'
#
loop_
_entity.id
_entity.type
_entity.pdbx_description
1 polymer ?
#
loop_
_entity_poly.entity_id
_entity_poly.type
_entity_poly.pdbx_seq_one_letter_code
_entity_poly.pdbx_strand_id
1 'polypeptide(L)'
;MMHYAVTTLANYLRSIAAGSVQDEHTLVLLLREAWPRLSGSSAGGMHAEKLHRIEKVQWNPPVLSFQIERHGGTTLGSTRAEMQHWEVNVEQGTANQVRRTHRQIHSMAKRWSPAALAVELAEAIRQGKDHQKLLWRKKGTVALSGDAVPDGFKQTVAGRKKKLKEAIAQILGSDWPERVWRTPA
;
A
#
# COMPACT_ATOMS: atom_id res chain seq x y z
N MET A 1 15.27 36.33 3.35
CA MET A 1 16.13 36.01 4.52
C MET A 1 15.87 34.56 4.89
N MET A 2 16.90 33.72 4.93
CA MET A 2 16.75 32.30 5.27
C MET A 2 16.46 32.17 6.78
N HIS A 3 15.50 31.33 7.16
CA HIS A 3 15.08 31.19 8.56
C HIS A 3 16.23 30.65 9.43
N TYR A 4 16.30 31.06 10.70
CA TYR A 4 17.36 30.66 11.63
C TYR A 4 17.55 29.13 11.68
N ALA A 5 16.47 28.38 11.90
CA ALA A 5 16.51 26.91 11.90
C ALA A 5 17.09 26.27 10.63
N VAL A 6 16.74 26.78 9.43
CA VAL A 6 17.28 26.29 8.15
C VAL A 6 18.78 26.63 8.04
N THR A 7 19.17 27.79 8.54
CA THR A 7 20.58 28.22 8.59
C THR A 7 21.40 27.34 9.54
N THR A 8 20.87 27.00 10.70
CA THR A 8 21.52 26.09 11.65
C THR A 8 21.71 24.70 11.05
N LEU A 9 20.69 24.15 10.39
CA LEU A 9 20.80 22.89 9.65
C LEU A 9 21.88 22.98 8.55
N ALA A 10 21.87 24.05 7.75
CA ALA A 10 22.84 24.26 6.68
C ALA A 10 24.29 24.33 7.21
N ASN A 11 24.51 25.03 8.33
CA ASN A 11 25.81 25.12 8.97
C ASN A 11 26.30 23.76 9.48
N TYR A 12 25.43 22.98 10.12
CA TYR A 12 25.75 21.63 10.55
C TYR A 12 26.12 20.73 9.36
N LEU A 13 25.32 20.73 8.29
CA LEU A 13 25.61 19.94 7.09
C LEU A 13 26.93 20.37 6.41
N ARG A 14 27.25 21.66 6.41
CA ARG A 14 28.55 22.15 5.91
C ARG A 14 29.75 21.72 6.77
N SER A 15 29.54 21.40 8.05
CA SER A 15 30.61 20.91 8.94
C SER A 15 30.90 19.41 8.80
N ILE A 16 30.03 18.65 8.13
CA ILE A 16 30.24 17.21 7.91
C ILE A 16 30.74 16.94 6.48
N ALA A 17 31.45 15.83 6.30
CA ALA A 17 31.89 15.38 4.99
C ALA A 17 30.70 15.03 4.09
N ALA A 18 30.84 15.26 2.79
CA ALA A 18 29.90 14.75 1.80
C ALA A 18 29.88 13.21 1.82
N GLY A 19 28.72 12.63 1.51
CA GLY A 19 28.50 11.19 1.49
C GLY A 19 27.49 10.74 2.55
N SER A 20 27.66 9.51 3.04
CA SER A 20 26.75 8.91 4.03
C SER A 20 26.92 9.59 5.39
N VAL A 21 25.80 10.02 5.96
CA VAL A 21 25.77 10.58 7.32
C VAL A 21 25.62 9.44 8.32
N GLN A 22 26.60 9.26 9.21
CA GLN A 22 26.65 8.15 10.17
C GLN A 22 25.98 8.47 11.51
N ASP A 23 26.12 9.71 12.00
CA ASP A 23 25.41 10.20 13.19
C ASP A 23 24.17 11.00 12.78
N GLU A 24 23.02 10.31 12.82
CA GLU A 24 21.74 10.87 12.42
C GLU A 24 21.04 11.61 13.57
N HIS A 25 21.45 11.48 14.84
CA HIS A 25 20.66 12.02 15.96
C HIS A 25 20.60 13.56 15.93
N THR A 26 21.76 14.20 15.87
CA THR A 26 21.86 15.67 15.77
C THR A 26 21.21 16.17 14.49
N LEU A 27 21.43 15.47 13.37
CA LEU A 27 20.80 15.78 12.10
C LEU A 27 19.26 15.76 12.21
N VAL A 28 18.68 14.72 12.79
CA VAL A 28 17.23 14.56 12.91
C VAL A 28 16.63 15.68 13.75
N LEU A 29 17.28 16.08 14.85
CA LEU A 29 16.81 17.21 15.67
C LEU A 29 16.80 18.52 14.88
N LEU A 30 17.90 18.85 14.20
CA LEU A 30 18.01 20.06 13.39
C LEU A 30 17.05 20.05 12.19
N LEU A 31 16.93 18.91 11.52
CA LEU A 31 16.02 18.75 10.39
C LEU A 31 14.56 18.88 10.82
N ARG A 32 14.19 18.34 11.99
CA ARG A 32 12.85 18.50 12.58
C ARG A 32 12.49 19.95 12.83
N GLU A 33 13.42 20.71 13.39
CA GLU A 33 13.22 22.13 13.67
C GLU A 33 13.12 22.95 12.37
N ALA A 34 13.95 22.63 11.38
CA ALA A 34 13.93 23.30 10.08
C ALA A 34 12.71 22.91 9.24
N TRP A 35 12.17 21.70 9.39
CA TRP A 35 11.16 21.11 8.51
C TRP A 35 9.96 22.02 8.20
N PRO A 36 9.26 22.62 9.20
CA PRO A 36 8.08 23.45 8.94
C PRO A 36 8.39 24.73 8.16
N ARG A 37 9.67 25.08 7.99
CA ARG A 37 10.15 26.27 7.27
C ARG A 37 10.57 25.95 5.84
N LEU A 38 10.73 24.67 5.49
CA LEU A 38 11.08 24.25 4.14
C LEU A 38 9.84 24.27 3.25
N SER A 39 9.95 24.93 2.09
CA SER A 39 8.88 24.89 1.09
C SER A 39 8.73 23.48 0.52
N GLY A 40 7.49 22.96 0.45
CA GLY A 40 7.20 21.59 0.00
C GLY A 40 7.24 20.51 1.09
N SER A 41 7.62 20.86 2.32
CA SER A 41 7.77 19.94 3.45
C SER A 41 6.50 19.19 3.88
N SER A 42 5.32 19.69 3.55
CA SER A 42 4.02 19.06 3.85
C SER A 42 3.56 18.06 2.77
N ALA A 43 4.28 17.97 1.64
CA ALA A 43 3.92 17.07 0.55
C ALA A 43 3.88 15.61 1.02
N GLY A 44 2.97 14.81 0.44
CA GLY A 44 2.85 13.39 0.79
C GLY A 44 2.46 13.11 2.24
N GLY A 45 1.88 14.09 2.96
CA GLY A 45 1.49 13.97 4.36
C GLY A 45 2.68 13.85 5.31
N MET A 46 3.81 14.46 4.95
CA MET A 46 5.02 14.46 5.76
C MET A 46 4.96 15.56 6.84
N HIS A 47 5.39 15.20 8.05
CA HIS A 47 5.43 16.11 9.19
C HIS A 47 6.71 15.86 9.99
N ALA A 48 7.15 16.88 10.72
CA ALA A 48 8.45 16.87 11.39
C ALA A 48 8.61 15.71 12.38
N GLU A 49 7.57 15.34 13.13
CA GLU A 49 7.64 14.27 14.13
C GLU A 49 8.02 12.91 13.52
N LYS A 50 7.81 12.71 12.22
CA LYS A 50 8.10 11.46 11.49
C LYS A 50 9.58 11.28 11.18
N LEU A 51 10.38 12.36 11.23
CA LEU A 51 11.79 12.36 10.83
C LEU A 51 12.71 11.50 11.71
N HIS A 52 12.23 10.88 12.80
CA HIS A 52 13.03 9.84 13.51
C HIS A 52 13.17 8.53 12.72
N ARG A 53 12.41 8.38 11.64
CA ARG A 53 12.34 7.14 10.84
C ARG A 53 13.10 7.25 9.53
N ILE A 54 13.91 8.30 9.37
CA ILE A 54 14.70 8.46 8.17
C ILE A 54 15.75 7.35 8.11
N GLU A 55 16.11 6.96 6.90
CA GLU A 55 17.15 5.96 6.65
C GLU A 55 17.89 6.32 5.36
N LYS A 56 19.09 5.75 5.20
CA LYS A 56 19.96 5.96 4.02
C LYS A 56 20.21 7.44 3.74
N VAL A 57 20.56 8.17 4.80
CA VAL A 57 20.82 9.60 4.72
C VAL A 57 22.12 9.84 3.94
N GLN A 58 22.04 10.68 2.92
CA GLN A 58 23.19 11.10 2.12
C GLN A 58 23.23 12.61 2.03
N TRP A 59 24.39 13.18 2.33
CA TRP A 59 24.69 14.58 2.14
C TRP A 59 25.52 14.75 0.86
N ASN A 60 24.93 15.34 -0.17
CA ASN A 60 25.62 15.76 -1.37
C ASN A 60 25.39 17.26 -1.53
N PRO A 61 26.27 18.12 -0.97
CA PRO A 61 26.04 19.56 -0.91
C PRO A 61 25.52 20.14 -2.23
N PRO A 62 24.47 20.99 -2.21
CA PRO A 62 23.72 21.50 -1.06
C PRO A 62 22.50 20.64 -0.67
N VAL A 63 22.42 19.39 -1.12
CA VAL A 63 21.23 18.53 -0.99
C VAL A 63 21.44 17.42 0.03
N LEU A 64 20.55 17.36 1.02
CA LEU A 64 20.40 16.23 1.92
C LEU A 64 19.30 15.32 1.38
N SER A 65 19.60 14.05 1.14
CA SER A 65 18.63 13.05 0.69
C SER A 65 18.44 11.95 1.71
N PHE A 66 17.22 11.42 1.82
CA PHE A 66 16.90 10.31 2.72
C PHE A 66 15.64 9.57 2.27
N GLN A 67 15.44 8.39 2.82
CA GLN A 67 14.21 7.60 2.66
C GLN A 67 13.43 7.59 3.97
N ILE A 68 12.10 7.50 3.88
CA ILE A 68 11.23 7.32 5.05
C ILE A 68 10.08 6.37 4.74
N GLU A 69 9.84 5.44 5.66
CA GLU A 69 8.75 4.47 5.56
C GLU A 69 7.40 5.05 6.02
N ARG A 70 6.34 4.76 5.26
CA ARG A 70 4.96 5.20 5.48
C ARG A 70 4.02 4.00 5.54
N HIS A 71 3.35 3.86 6.67
CA HIS A 71 2.42 2.77 6.99
C HIS A 71 0.94 3.06 6.67
N GLY A 72 0.65 4.08 5.84
CA GLY A 72 -0.74 4.47 5.55
C GLY A 72 -1.56 3.36 4.87
N GLY A 73 -0.92 2.57 4.01
CA GLY A 73 -1.56 1.41 3.38
C GLY A 73 -1.62 0.17 4.28
N THR A 74 -0.66 0.01 5.20
CA THR A 74 -0.59 -1.19 6.04
C THR A 74 -1.69 -1.21 7.10
N THR A 75 -2.14 -0.04 7.58
CA THR A 75 -3.35 0.07 8.43
C THR A 75 -4.63 -0.37 7.71
N LEU A 76 -4.64 -0.36 6.38
CA LEU A 76 -5.73 -0.86 5.54
C LEU A 76 -5.49 -2.30 5.04
N GLY A 77 -4.49 -3.00 5.59
CA GLY A 77 -4.21 -4.39 5.26
C GLY A 77 -3.22 -4.61 4.12
N SER A 78 -2.57 -3.55 3.62
CA SER A 78 -1.45 -3.73 2.70
C SER A 78 -0.31 -4.47 3.41
N THR A 79 0.28 -5.44 2.72
CA THR A 79 1.53 -6.07 3.16
C THR A 79 2.76 -5.23 2.81
N ARG A 80 2.55 -4.07 2.17
CA ARG A 80 3.58 -3.17 1.67
C ARG A 80 3.47 -1.80 2.33
N ALA A 81 4.59 -1.26 2.80
CA ALA A 81 4.70 0.13 3.20
C ALA A 81 5.15 0.98 2.00
N GLU A 82 4.65 2.21 1.93
CA GLU A 82 5.16 3.21 0.98
C GLU A 82 6.51 3.70 1.48
N MET A 83 7.50 3.78 0.60
CA MET A 83 8.80 4.39 0.87
C MET A 83 8.86 5.72 0.13
N GLN A 84 8.98 6.81 0.88
CA GLN A 84 9.14 8.14 0.31
C GLN A 84 10.61 8.52 0.26
N HIS A 85 11.04 9.06 -0.87
CA HIS A 85 12.39 9.58 -1.05
C HIS A 85 12.30 11.11 -1.04
N TRP A 86 13.12 11.72 -0.21
CA TRP A 86 13.12 13.16 0.01
C TRP A 86 14.47 13.76 -0.31
N GLU A 87 14.45 14.96 -0.89
CA GLU A 87 15.61 15.81 -1.09
C GLU A 87 15.34 17.17 -0.46
N VAL A 88 16.24 17.59 0.42
CA VAL A 88 16.21 18.87 1.11
C VAL A 88 17.37 19.71 0.60
N ASN A 89 17.07 20.77 -0.13
CA ASN A 89 18.06 21.75 -0.55
C ASN A 89 18.13 22.87 0.48
N VAL A 90 19.22 22.92 1.24
CA VAL A 90 19.36 23.87 2.36
C VAL A 90 19.69 25.30 1.92
N GLU A 91 20.13 25.50 0.68
CA GLU A 91 20.36 26.84 0.13
C GLU A 91 19.06 27.45 -0.40
N GLN A 92 18.23 26.63 -1.04
CA GLN A 92 16.93 27.06 -1.55
C GLN A 92 15.83 27.04 -0.47
N GLY A 93 16.07 26.35 0.65
CA GLY A 93 15.07 26.17 1.71
C GLY A 93 13.87 25.33 1.23
N THR A 94 14.12 24.31 0.41
CA THR A 94 13.07 23.45 -0.17
C THR A 94 13.21 22.01 0.30
N ALA A 95 12.08 21.31 0.36
CA ALA A 95 11.98 19.88 0.62
C ALA A 95 11.06 19.27 -0.44
N ASN A 96 11.60 18.37 -1.26
CA ASN A 96 10.90 17.77 -2.37
C ASN A 96 10.79 16.26 -2.19
N GLN A 97 9.58 15.73 -2.38
CA GLN A 97 9.38 14.30 -2.50
C GLN A 97 9.66 13.88 -3.95
N VAL A 98 10.82 13.30 -4.21
CA VAL A 98 11.29 13.00 -5.58
C VAL A 98 10.85 11.64 -6.09
N ARG A 99 10.57 10.68 -5.18
CA ARG A 99 10.17 9.32 -5.57
C ARG A 99 9.30 8.65 -4.51
N ARG A 100 8.40 7.78 -4.98
CA ARG A 100 7.67 6.81 -4.16
C ARG A 100 8.02 5.41 -4.61
N THR A 101 8.42 4.57 -3.68
CA THR A 101 8.57 3.13 -3.89
C THR A 101 7.79 2.38 -2.82
N HIS A 102 7.91 1.05 -2.79
CA HIS A 102 7.21 0.23 -1.80
C HIS A 102 8.15 -0.85 -1.27
N ARG A 103 8.14 -1.04 0.05
CA ARG A 103 8.84 -2.11 0.74
C ARG A 103 7.84 -3.17 1.19
N GLN A 104 8.16 -4.44 0.98
CA GLN A 104 7.37 -5.55 1.51
C GLN A 104 7.66 -5.69 3.02
N ILE A 105 6.63 -5.57 3.86
CA ILE A 105 6.74 -5.64 5.33
C ILE A 105 6.28 -6.99 5.88
N HIS A 106 5.29 -7.60 5.24
CA HIS A 106 4.76 -8.93 5.62
C HIS A 106 4.83 -9.89 4.45
N SER A 107 4.98 -11.19 4.72
CA SER A 107 4.89 -12.23 3.68
C SER A 107 3.53 -12.17 2.98
N MET A 108 3.54 -12.28 1.64
CA MET A 108 2.28 -12.38 0.89
C MET A 108 1.56 -13.69 1.24
N ALA A 109 0.25 -13.62 1.41
CA ALA A 109 -0.57 -14.82 1.53
C ALA A 109 -0.38 -15.72 0.29
N LYS A 110 -0.42 -17.04 0.49
CA LYS A 110 -0.34 -18.02 -0.60
C LYS A 110 -1.35 -17.68 -1.70
N ARG A 111 -0.91 -17.72 -2.95
CA ARG A 111 -1.78 -17.47 -4.10
C ARG A 111 -2.91 -18.49 -4.11
N TRP A 112 -4.15 -18.01 -4.02
CA TRP A 112 -5.34 -18.83 -4.13
C TRP A 112 -5.76 -18.96 -5.60
N SER A 113 -6.14 -20.17 -6.03
CA SER A 113 -6.62 -20.48 -7.38
C SER A 113 -8.05 -21.01 -7.33
N PRO A 114 -8.98 -20.51 -8.17
CA PRO A 114 -10.36 -20.97 -8.20
C PRO A 114 -10.55 -22.31 -8.93
N ALA A 115 -9.58 -22.79 -9.71
CA ALA A 115 -9.80 -23.79 -10.76
C ALA A 115 -10.45 -25.09 -10.27
N ALA A 116 -9.86 -25.78 -9.28
CA ALA A 116 -10.37 -27.05 -8.79
C ALA A 116 -11.78 -26.89 -8.17
N LEU A 117 -11.95 -25.84 -7.36
CA LEU A 117 -13.24 -25.55 -6.73
C LEU A 117 -14.30 -25.16 -7.78
N ALA A 118 -13.92 -24.47 -8.85
CA ALA A 118 -14.87 -24.09 -9.90
C ALA A 118 -15.43 -25.32 -10.63
N VAL A 119 -14.60 -26.33 -10.90
CA VAL A 119 -15.04 -27.62 -11.49
C VAL A 119 -16.02 -28.32 -10.57
N GLU A 120 -15.65 -28.51 -9.31
CA GLU A 120 -16.49 -29.14 -8.29
C GLU A 120 -17.86 -28.45 -8.17
N LEU A 121 -17.86 -27.12 -8.09
CA LEU A 121 -19.09 -26.34 -7.96
C LEU A 121 -19.94 -26.37 -9.24
N ALA A 122 -19.32 -26.33 -10.42
CA ALA A 122 -20.04 -26.41 -11.68
C ALA A 122 -20.72 -27.77 -11.87
N GLU A 123 -20.05 -28.87 -11.48
CA GLU A 123 -20.64 -30.21 -11.49
C GLU A 123 -21.82 -30.31 -10.52
N ALA A 124 -21.67 -29.80 -9.29
CA ALA A 124 -22.77 -29.77 -8.32
C ALA A 124 -23.98 -28.98 -8.84
N ILE A 125 -23.75 -27.84 -9.50
CA ILE A 125 -24.80 -27.02 -10.12
C ILE A 125 -25.51 -27.79 -11.24
N ARG A 126 -24.77 -28.42 -12.15
CA ARG A 126 -25.38 -29.21 -13.25
C ARG A 126 -26.23 -30.36 -12.74
N GLN A 127 -25.79 -31.01 -11.67
CA GLN A 127 -26.48 -32.16 -11.08
C GLN A 127 -27.60 -31.75 -10.11
N GLY A 128 -27.80 -30.45 -9.86
CA GLY A 128 -28.77 -29.98 -8.88
C GLY A 128 -28.46 -30.45 -7.45
N LYS A 129 -27.19 -30.72 -7.15
CA LYS A 129 -26.76 -31.24 -5.84
C LYS A 129 -26.51 -30.12 -4.86
N ASP A 130 -26.83 -30.38 -3.59
CA ASP A 130 -26.43 -29.52 -2.50
C ASP A 130 -24.90 -29.55 -2.33
N HIS A 131 -24.36 -28.39 -2.02
CA HIS A 131 -22.94 -28.22 -1.74
C HIS A 131 -22.78 -27.11 -0.72
N GLN A 132 -21.96 -27.33 0.32
CA GLN A 132 -21.79 -26.38 1.44
C GLN A 132 -21.41 -24.95 1.00
N LYS A 133 -20.71 -24.82 -0.13
CA LYS A 133 -20.29 -23.53 -0.69
C LYS A 133 -21.33 -22.87 -1.60
N LEU A 134 -22.44 -23.53 -1.89
CA LEU A 134 -23.53 -23.03 -2.74
C LEU A 134 -24.78 -22.77 -1.90
N LEU A 135 -25.53 -21.75 -2.30
CA LEU A 135 -26.81 -21.40 -1.72
C LEU A 135 -27.84 -21.41 -2.85
N TRP A 136 -28.62 -22.49 -2.91
CA TRP A 136 -29.74 -22.62 -3.83
C TRP A 136 -30.86 -21.67 -3.42
N ARG A 137 -31.34 -20.86 -4.37
CA ARG A 137 -32.42 -19.89 -4.17
C ARG A 137 -33.62 -20.27 -5.02
N LYS A 138 -34.75 -19.61 -4.73
CA LYS A 138 -35.99 -19.75 -5.50
C LYS A 138 -35.73 -19.50 -7.00
N LYS A 139 -36.47 -20.20 -7.87
CA LYS A 139 -36.36 -20.14 -9.34
C LYS A 139 -35.02 -20.64 -9.90
N GLY A 140 -34.37 -21.59 -9.22
CA GLY A 140 -33.15 -22.23 -9.72
C GLY A 140 -31.94 -21.30 -9.79
N THR A 141 -31.92 -20.22 -9.01
CA THR A 141 -30.73 -19.35 -8.94
C THR A 141 -29.76 -19.88 -7.90
N VAL A 142 -28.47 -19.94 -8.21
CA VAL A 142 -27.43 -20.37 -7.26
C VAL A 142 -26.55 -19.18 -6.89
N ALA A 143 -26.29 -19.00 -5.59
CA ALA A 143 -25.33 -18.03 -5.09
C ALA A 143 -24.15 -18.72 -4.39
N LEU A 144 -23.00 -18.06 -4.38
CA LEU A 144 -21.89 -18.48 -3.54
C LEU A 144 -22.17 -18.14 -2.07
N SER A 145 -21.85 -19.07 -1.18
CA SER A 145 -21.81 -18.86 0.28
C SER A 145 -20.84 -17.76 0.71
N GLY A 146 -20.98 -17.29 1.95
CA GLY A 146 -20.13 -16.25 2.55
C GLY A 146 -18.66 -16.63 2.58
N ASP A 147 -18.38 -17.91 2.85
CA ASP A 147 -17.10 -18.57 3.07
C ASP A 147 -16.65 -19.46 1.89
N ALA A 148 -17.26 -19.25 0.71
CA ALA A 148 -16.89 -19.97 -0.51
C ALA A 148 -15.39 -19.88 -0.83
N VAL A 149 -14.76 -18.75 -0.50
CA VAL A 149 -13.33 -18.47 -0.73
C VAL A 149 -12.61 -18.25 0.60
N PRO A 150 -11.28 -18.43 0.66
CA PRO A 150 -10.52 -18.14 1.87
C PRO A 150 -10.69 -16.69 2.31
N ASP A 151 -10.66 -16.50 3.63
CA ASP A 151 -10.84 -15.20 4.26
C ASP A 151 -9.66 -14.25 4.01
N GLY A 152 -9.88 -12.96 4.27
CA GLY A 152 -8.90 -11.88 4.14
C GLY A 152 -9.55 -10.50 4.07
N PHE A 153 -8.77 -9.51 3.66
CA PHE A 153 -9.30 -8.15 3.49
C PHE A 153 -10.48 -8.11 2.52
N LYS A 154 -11.44 -7.23 2.78
CA LYS A 154 -12.71 -7.12 2.02
C LYS A 154 -12.49 -7.11 0.50
N GLN A 155 -11.54 -6.32 0.01
CA GLN A 155 -11.23 -6.24 -1.42
C GLN A 155 -10.63 -7.55 -1.97
N THR A 156 -9.79 -8.23 -1.20
CA THR A 156 -9.22 -9.54 -1.57
C THR A 156 -10.29 -10.61 -1.64
N VAL A 157 -11.17 -10.69 -0.64
CA VAL A 157 -12.31 -11.64 -0.62
C VAL A 157 -13.25 -11.36 -1.80
N ALA A 158 -13.59 -10.10 -2.05
CA ALA A 158 -14.40 -9.72 -3.21
C ALA A 158 -13.76 -10.14 -4.54
N GLY A 159 -12.46 -9.88 -4.71
CA GLY A 159 -11.71 -10.29 -5.89
C GLY A 159 -11.64 -11.81 -6.07
N ARG A 160 -11.48 -12.57 -4.98
CA ARG A 160 -11.51 -14.04 -5.00
C ARG A 160 -12.88 -14.57 -5.41
N LYS A 161 -13.97 -14.02 -4.84
CA LYS A 161 -15.35 -14.40 -5.21
C LYS A 161 -15.64 -14.11 -6.68
N LYS A 162 -15.21 -12.95 -7.19
CA LYS A 162 -15.33 -12.60 -8.61
C LYS A 162 -14.64 -13.62 -9.51
N LYS A 163 -13.37 -13.94 -9.22
CA LYS A 163 -12.61 -14.95 -9.97
C LYS A 163 -13.24 -16.34 -9.91
N LEU A 164 -13.82 -16.73 -8.77
CA LEU A 164 -14.54 -18.00 -8.66
C LEU A 164 -15.77 -18.04 -9.56
N LYS A 165 -16.57 -16.97 -9.55
CA LYS A 165 -17.76 -16.85 -10.41
C LYS A 165 -17.40 -16.91 -11.88
N GLU A 166 -16.38 -16.16 -12.31
CA GLU A 166 -15.89 -16.17 -13.70
C GLU A 166 -15.46 -17.57 -14.13
N ALA A 167 -14.72 -18.29 -13.28
CA ALA A 167 -14.28 -19.65 -13.57
C ALA A 167 -15.46 -20.64 -13.66
N ILE A 168 -16.45 -20.55 -12.76
CA ILE A 168 -17.67 -21.37 -12.81
C ILE A 168 -18.48 -21.07 -14.08
N ALA A 169 -18.68 -19.78 -14.38
CA ALA A 169 -19.44 -19.35 -15.56
C ALA A 169 -18.78 -19.83 -16.87
N GLN A 170 -17.45 -19.82 -16.94
CA GLN A 170 -16.71 -20.37 -18.08
C GLN A 170 -16.96 -21.88 -18.27
N ILE A 171 -17.08 -22.64 -17.18
CA ILE A 171 -17.33 -24.09 -17.23
C ILE A 171 -18.78 -24.39 -17.58
N LEU A 172 -19.73 -23.67 -17.00
CA LEU A 172 -21.16 -23.88 -17.21
C LEU A 172 -21.64 -23.35 -18.58
N GLY A 173 -20.96 -22.35 -19.14
CA GLY A 173 -21.32 -21.77 -20.43
C GLY A 173 -22.68 -21.07 -20.40
N SER A 174 -23.40 -21.13 -21.53
CA SER A 174 -24.71 -20.48 -21.71
C SER A 174 -25.84 -21.10 -20.90
N ASP A 175 -25.66 -22.31 -20.38
CA ASP A 175 -26.69 -23.03 -19.62
C ASP A 175 -27.01 -22.35 -18.28
N TRP A 176 -26.06 -21.57 -17.77
CA TRP A 176 -26.17 -20.86 -16.49
C TRP A 176 -25.62 -19.43 -16.60
N PRO A 177 -26.40 -18.49 -17.15
CA PRO A 177 -25.95 -17.11 -17.31
C PRO A 177 -25.80 -16.40 -15.95
N GLU A 178 -24.71 -15.66 -15.77
CA GLU A 178 -24.51 -14.84 -14.57
C GLU A 178 -25.58 -13.74 -14.49
N ARG A 179 -26.28 -13.66 -13.36
CA ARG A 179 -27.18 -12.54 -13.05
C ARG A 179 -26.51 -11.60 -12.06
N VAL A 180 -26.19 -10.39 -12.54
CA VAL A 180 -25.77 -9.29 -11.66
C VAL A 180 -27.03 -8.67 -11.04
N TRP A 181 -27.23 -8.92 -9.75
CA TRP A 181 -28.20 -8.14 -8.99
C TRP A 181 -27.61 -6.77 -8.72
N ARG A 182 -28.19 -5.73 -9.33
CA ARG A 182 -27.90 -4.34 -8.91
C ARG A 182 -28.38 -4.20 -7.47
N THR A 183 -27.50 -3.79 -6.56
CA THR A 183 -27.92 -3.21 -5.28
C THR A 183 -28.75 -1.95 -5.60
N PRO A 184 -29.88 -1.68 -4.92
CA PRO A 184 -30.50 -0.37 -5.00
C PRO A 184 -29.48 0.71 -4.59
N ALA A 185 -29.61 1.88 -5.19
CA ALA A 185 -28.79 3.07 -4.93
C ALA A 185 -28.79 3.45 -3.44
#